data_AF-A0A416GE04-F1
#
_entry.id   AF-A0A416GE04-F1
#
_cell.length_a   1.000
_cell.length_b   1.000
_cell.length_c   1.000
_cell.angle_alpha   90.00
_cell.angle_beta   90.00
_cell.angle_gamma   90.00
#
_symmetry.space_group_name_H-M   'P 1'
#
loop_
_entity.id
_entity.type
_entity.pdbx_description
1 polymer ?
#
loop_
_entity_poly.entity_id
_entity_poly.type
_entity_poly.pdbx_seq_one_letter_code
_entity_poly.pdbx_strand_id
1 'polypeptide(L)'
;MKQNHIEIKSYPFQEGVSEHHVMIHVQDRMITYSEQLKQVFGDFVRVCREDLAGAQPVFVRVFLSDSANQSEELSGYLQDAAYAVSVIEQPPLDGSKIALWAYLQTDMQPFASPGELHAFQHNSYTHWWGGDMTAVGADSEVQTYDLLNRYATLLEERGMNLLENCVRTWFFVQNVDVNYAGVVTGRNRLFWEKGLTTATHFISSTGICGRKPDAKALATMDTYAVEGLKYGQMQFLYASDHLNPTAEYGVSFERGTYIDYGDRRHLFISGTASINNRGQVVYPGDIRKQVERMWENVEALLAEGKAGFGDVAHMLVYLRDVADYELVNRMFEERFPDVPRVILWAPVCRPGWLVEMECMALVPEGNPEYEPF
;
A
#
# COMPACT_ATOMS: atom_id res chain seq x y z
N MET A 1 -27.01 -11.26 -8.23
CA MET A 1 -25.99 -10.57 -7.42
C MET A 1 -24.67 -11.19 -7.80
N LYS A 2 -23.72 -10.42 -8.35
CA LYS A 2 -22.39 -10.94 -8.71
C LYS A 2 -21.77 -11.49 -7.41
N GLN A 3 -21.66 -12.82 -7.33
CA GLN A 3 -20.76 -13.49 -6.41
C GLN A 3 -19.36 -13.20 -6.92
N ASN A 4 -18.54 -12.45 -6.21
CA ASN A 4 -17.09 -12.54 -6.36
C ASN A 4 -16.45 -12.06 -5.07
N HIS A 5 -16.36 -12.98 -4.11
CA HIS A 5 -15.54 -12.81 -2.91
C HIS A 5 -14.04 -12.87 -3.24
N ILE A 6 -13.68 -13.11 -4.51
CA ILE A 6 -12.33 -13.07 -5.04
C ILE A 6 -12.35 -12.12 -6.23
N GLU A 7 -11.54 -11.08 -6.19
CA GLU A 7 -11.39 -10.09 -7.24
C GLU A 7 -9.95 -10.15 -7.75
N ILE A 8 -9.76 -10.34 -9.06
CA ILE A 8 -8.44 -10.50 -9.68
C ILE A 8 -8.30 -9.46 -10.80
N LYS A 9 -7.24 -8.67 -10.74
CA LYS A 9 -6.76 -7.86 -11.86
C LYS A 9 -5.41 -8.40 -12.32
N SER A 10 -5.33 -8.76 -13.59
CA SER A 10 -4.13 -9.36 -14.19
C SER A 10 -3.59 -8.48 -15.30
N TYR A 11 -2.26 -8.42 -15.39
CA TYR A 11 -1.51 -7.79 -16.47
C TYR A 11 -0.64 -8.86 -17.12
N PRO A 12 -1.18 -9.61 -18.11
CA PRO A 12 -0.47 -10.69 -18.76
C PRO A 12 0.52 -10.16 -19.78
N PHE A 13 1.72 -10.73 -19.78
CA PHE A 13 2.76 -10.47 -20.78
C PHE A 13 3.14 -11.78 -21.46
N GLN A 14 3.27 -11.76 -22.80
CA GLN A 14 3.63 -12.96 -23.58
C GLN A 14 5.09 -13.36 -23.38
N GLU A 15 5.95 -12.36 -23.18
CA GLU A 15 7.36 -12.49 -22.83
C GLU A 15 7.59 -11.58 -21.61
N GLY A 16 8.26 -12.10 -20.57
CA GLY A 16 8.49 -11.38 -19.31
C GLY A 16 7.49 -11.72 -18.21
N VAL A 17 7.55 -10.96 -17.12
CA VAL A 17 6.81 -11.24 -15.89
C VAL A 17 5.35 -10.78 -16.01
N SER A 18 4.40 -11.68 -15.81
CA SER A 18 2.98 -11.32 -15.64
C SER A 18 2.70 -10.96 -14.18
N GLU A 19 1.84 -9.96 -13.96
CA GLU A 19 1.52 -9.43 -12.63
C GLU A 19 0.04 -9.59 -12.30
N HIS A 20 -0.27 -9.96 -11.06
CA HIS A 20 -1.64 -10.21 -10.61
C HIS A 20 -1.88 -9.61 -9.23
N HIS A 21 -2.92 -8.80 -9.11
CA HIS A 21 -3.44 -8.34 -7.82
C HIS A 21 -4.73 -9.09 -7.50
N VAL A 22 -4.76 -9.73 -6.34
CA VAL A 22 -5.87 -10.55 -5.87
C VAL A 22 -6.38 -9.96 -4.56
N MET A 23 -7.67 -9.63 -4.50
CA MET A 23 -8.37 -9.28 -3.27
C MET A 23 -9.34 -10.41 -2.91
N ILE A 24 -9.22 -10.93 -1.69
CA ILE A 24 -10.04 -12.02 -1.18
C ILE A 24 -10.82 -11.52 0.04
N HIS A 25 -12.14 -11.66 -0.08
CA HIS A 25 -13.13 -11.36 0.93
C HIS A 25 -13.74 -12.65 1.47
N VAL A 26 -14.37 -12.53 2.63
CA VAL A 26 -15.15 -13.61 3.22
C VAL A 26 -16.49 -13.72 2.51
N GLN A 27 -16.86 -14.92 2.10
CA GLN A 27 -18.13 -15.17 1.42
C GLN A 27 -19.31 -15.21 2.40
N ASP A 28 -19.15 -15.93 3.53
CA ASP A 28 -20.16 -16.00 4.58
C ASP A 28 -19.63 -15.32 5.84
N ARG A 29 -20.15 -14.12 6.12
CA ARG A 29 -19.69 -13.27 7.22
C ARG A 29 -20.29 -13.68 8.57
N MET A 30 -21.24 -14.61 8.58
CA MET A 30 -21.94 -15.07 9.79
C MET A 30 -21.27 -16.27 10.47
N ILE A 31 -20.16 -16.76 9.90
CA ILE A 31 -19.34 -17.84 10.48
C ILE A 31 -18.25 -17.27 11.42
N THR A 32 -17.65 -18.14 12.22
CA THR A 32 -16.60 -17.77 13.18
C THR A 32 -15.33 -17.28 12.49
N TYR A 33 -14.49 -16.54 13.22
CA TYR A 33 -13.20 -16.09 12.67
C TYR A 33 -12.35 -17.25 12.13
N SER A 34 -12.24 -18.36 12.86
CA SER A 34 -11.48 -19.53 12.42
C SER A 34 -11.99 -20.12 11.11
N GLU A 35 -13.31 -20.12 10.90
CA GLU A 35 -13.92 -20.55 9.64
C GLU A 35 -13.67 -19.55 8.51
N GLN A 36 -13.76 -18.23 8.79
CA GLN A 36 -13.43 -17.18 7.82
C GLN A 36 -11.95 -17.22 7.41
N LEU A 37 -11.04 -17.42 8.37
CA LEU A 37 -9.60 -17.56 8.16
C LEU A 37 -9.31 -18.76 7.24
N LYS A 38 -9.89 -19.92 7.56
CA LYS A 38 -9.77 -21.13 6.74
C LYS A 38 -10.32 -20.92 5.33
N GLN A 39 -11.44 -20.21 5.18
CA GLN A 39 -11.99 -19.86 3.88
C GLN A 39 -11.01 -19.00 3.08
N VAL A 40 -10.61 -17.85 3.62
CA VAL A 40 -9.75 -16.89 2.90
C VAL A 40 -8.42 -17.51 2.48
N PHE A 41 -7.76 -18.27 3.36
CA PHE A 41 -6.51 -18.93 3.00
C PHE A 41 -6.71 -20.16 2.09
N GLY A 42 -7.84 -20.85 2.21
CA GLY A 42 -8.22 -21.90 1.26
C GLY A 42 -8.40 -21.34 -0.16
N ASP A 43 -9.09 -20.20 -0.27
CA ASP A 43 -9.28 -19.48 -1.52
C ASP A 43 -7.96 -18.93 -2.05
N PHE A 44 -7.10 -18.37 -1.21
CA PHE A 44 -5.77 -17.92 -1.59
C PHE A 44 -4.92 -19.06 -2.18
N VAL A 45 -4.86 -20.20 -1.50
CA VAL A 45 -4.13 -21.38 -1.99
C VAL A 45 -4.72 -21.89 -3.31
N ARG A 46 -6.05 -21.91 -3.44
CA ARG A 46 -6.74 -22.31 -4.66
C ARG A 46 -6.41 -21.37 -5.83
N VAL A 47 -6.49 -20.06 -5.62
CA VAL A 47 -6.15 -19.05 -6.63
C VAL A 47 -4.70 -19.22 -7.10
N CYS A 48 -3.75 -19.36 -6.18
CA CYS A 48 -2.33 -19.56 -6.52
C CYS A 48 -2.06 -20.86 -7.30
N ARG A 49 -2.80 -21.94 -7.01
CA ARG A 49 -2.56 -23.26 -7.61
C ARG A 49 -3.33 -23.50 -8.90
N GLU A 50 -4.51 -22.90 -9.04
CA GLU A 50 -5.45 -23.17 -10.12
C GLU A 50 -5.59 -21.95 -11.03
N ASP A 51 -6.14 -20.85 -10.50
CA ASP A 51 -6.53 -19.68 -11.30
C ASP A 51 -5.32 -18.93 -11.87
N LEU A 52 -4.23 -18.84 -11.10
CA LEU A 52 -2.99 -18.14 -11.42
C LEU A 52 -1.77 -19.08 -11.36
N ALA A 53 -1.96 -20.33 -11.79
CA ALA A 53 -0.91 -21.34 -11.79
C ALA A 53 0.36 -20.83 -12.50
N GLY A 54 1.49 -20.88 -11.79
CA GLY A 54 2.79 -20.38 -12.29
C GLY A 54 3.17 -18.99 -11.76
N ALA A 55 2.22 -18.23 -11.21
CA ALA A 55 2.52 -17.03 -10.44
C ALA A 55 2.84 -17.39 -8.98
N GLN A 56 3.74 -16.63 -8.37
CA GLN A 56 4.11 -16.75 -6.95
C GLN A 56 3.77 -15.44 -6.23
N PRO A 57 3.24 -15.50 -4.99
CA PRO A 57 3.06 -14.31 -4.18
C PRO A 57 4.42 -13.67 -3.85
N VAL A 58 4.50 -12.35 -3.98
CA VAL A 58 5.66 -11.55 -3.56
C VAL A 58 5.36 -10.69 -2.34
N PHE A 59 4.11 -10.26 -2.20
CA PHE A 59 3.62 -9.52 -1.05
C PHE A 59 2.18 -9.91 -0.74
N VAL A 60 1.87 -10.13 0.54
CA VAL A 60 0.53 -10.41 1.02
C VAL A 60 0.21 -9.51 2.21
N ARG A 61 -0.87 -8.75 2.13
CA ARG A 61 -1.43 -7.98 3.24
C ARG A 61 -2.72 -8.61 3.75
N VAL A 62 -2.77 -8.91 5.03
CA VAL A 62 -3.94 -9.43 5.74
C VAL A 62 -4.51 -8.34 6.63
N PHE A 63 -5.78 -8.02 6.41
CA PHE A 63 -6.54 -7.05 7.19
C PHE A 63 -7.35 -7.79 8.24
N LEU A 64 -7.18 -7.45 9.51
CA LEU A 64 -7.87 -8.07 10.63
C LEU A 64 -8.85 -7.11 11.29
N SER A 65 -9.96 -7.65 11.79
CA SER A 65 -10.92 -6.87 12.59
C SER A 65 -10.49 -6.66 14.04
N ASP A 66 -9.68 -7.56 14.58
CA ASP A 66 -9.28 -7.60 15.99
C ASP A 66 -7.96 -8.39 16.13
N SER A 67 -6.84 -7.75 15.80
CA SER A 67 -5.53 -8.40 15.76
C SER A 67 -5.14 -9.04 17.09
N ALA A 68 -5.53 -8.43 18.21
CA ALA A 68 -5.20 -8.92 19.55
C ALA A 68 -5.72 -10.34 19.82
N ASN A 69 -6.87 -10.70 19.27
CA ASN A 69 -7.48 -12.03 19.44
C ASN A 69 -7.30 -12.95 18.23
N GLN A 70 -6.81 -12.43 17.10
CA GLN A 70 -6.82 -13.12 15.81
C GLN A 70 -5.43 -13.51 15.31
N SER A 71 -4.38 -12.79 15.73
CA SER A 71 -3.04 -12.96 15.17
C SER A 71 -2.38 -14.29 15.52
N GLU A 72 -2.67 -14.89 16.68
CA GLU A 72 -2.09 -16.19 17.06
C GLU A 72 -2.53 -17.30 16.09
N GLU A 73 -3.82 -17.43 15.81
CA GLU A 73 -4.34 -18.44 14.87
C GLU A 73 -3.86 -18.17 13.43
N LEU A 74 -3.83 -16.90 13.01
CA LEU A 74 -3.33 -16.50 11.70
C LEU A 74 -1.86 -16.88 11.51
N SER A 75 -1.03 -16.79 12.55
CA SER A 75 0.41 -17.07 12.44
C SER A 75 0.72 -18.47 11.90
N GLY A 76 -0.14 -19.46 12.18
CA GLY A 76 0.00 -20.82 11.66
C GLY A 76 -0.16 -20.94 10.14
N TYR A 77 -0.86 -19.99 9.49
CA TYR A 77 -1.01 -19.95 8.03
C TYR A 77 0.14 -19.22 7.34
N LEU A 78 0.91 -18.43 8.09
CA LEU A 78 1.97 -17.56 7.56
C LEU A 78 3.38 -18.04 7.92
N GLN A 79 3.50 -19.07 8.76
CA GLN A 79 4.78 -19.55 9.31
C GLN A 79 5.83 -19.88 8.24
N ASP A 80 5.40 -20.47 7.12
CA ASP A 80 6.27 -20.88 6.01
C ASP A 80 6.12 -19.97 4.78
N ALA A 81 5.63 -18.74 4.97
CA ALA A 81 5.50 -17.78 3.88
C ALA A 81 6.87 -17.47 3.27
N ALA A 82 7.05 -17.82 2.00
CA ALA A 82 8.23 -17.47 1.20
C ALA A 82 8.12 -16.05 0.59
N TYR A 83 7.29 -15.20 1.18
CA TYR A 83 6.92 -13.89 0.66
C TYR A 83 6.76 -12.86 1.76
N ALA A 84 6.83 -11.57 1.39
CA ALA A 84 6.62 -10.51 2.35
C ALA A 84 5.18 -10.49 2.86
N VAL A 85 5.02 -10.37 4.17
CA VAL A 85 3.73 -10.44 4.85
C VAL A 85 3.51 -9.16 5.65
N SER A 86 2.32 -8.59 5.51
CA SER A 86 1.83 -7.46 6.28
C SER A 86 0.52 -7.84 6.98
N VAL A 87 0.47 -7.86 8.31
CA VAL A 87 -0.75 -8.17 9.08
C VAL A 87 -1.17 -6.95 9.89
N ILE A 88 -2.29 -6.32 9.54
CA ILE A 88 -2.70 -5.08 10.20
C ILE A 88 -4.15 -5.13 10.67
N GLU A 89 -4.41 -4.64 11.88
CA GLU A 89 -5.77 -4.35 12.34
C GLU A 89 -6.28 -3.09 11.63
N GLN A 90 -7.01 -3.32 10.56
CA GLN A 90 -7.80 -2.36 9.81
C GLN A 90 -9.08 -3.11 9.44
N PRO A 91 -10.14 -3.05 10.26
CA PRO A 91 -11.27 -3.95 10.09
C PRO A 91 -11.95 -3.76 8.72
N PRO A 92 -12.17 -4.84 7.93
CA PRO A 92 -13.00 -4.75 6.73
C PRO A 92 -14.42 -4.29 7.10
N LEU A 93 -14.90 -3.25 6.43
CA LEU A 93 -16.19 -2.62 6.77
C LEU A 93 -17.41 -3.35 6.21
N ASP A 94 -17.19 -4.37 5.39
CA ASP A 94 -18.24 -5.24 4.88
C ASP A 94 -18.79 -6.20 5.96
N GLY A 95 -18.20 -6.19 7.15
CA GLY A 95 -18.59 -6.99 8.31
C GLY A 95 -17.78 -8.27 8.48
N SER A 96 -16.83 -8.56 7.57
CA SER A 96 -15.92 -9.68 7.76
C SER A 96 -14.91 -9.43 8.88
N LYS A 97 -14.31 -10.52 9.36
CA LYS A 97 -13.25 -10.50 10.37
C LYS A 97 -11.85 -10.45 9.77
N ILE A 98 -11.76 -10.74 8.47
CA ILE A 98 -10.52 -10.83 7.71
C ILE A 98 -10.77 -10.49 6.24
N ALA A 99 -9.79 -9.86 5.60
CA ALA A 99 -9.66 -9.77 4.15
C ALA A 99 -8.18 -9.91 3.79
N LEU A 100 -7.88 -10.29 2.55
CA LEU A 100 -6.51 -10.53 2.09
C LEU A 100 -6.29 -9.87 0.73
N TRP A 101 -5.24 -9.06 0.63
CA TRP A 101 -4.67 -8.61 -0.63
C TRP A 101 -3.38 -9.38 -0.89
N ALA A 102 -3.24 -9.97 -2.08
CA ALA A 102 -2.00 -10.57 -2.55
C ALA A 102 -1.55 -9.92 -3.87
N TYR A 103 -0.25 -9.71 -3.98
CA TYR A 103 0.42 -9.36 -5.22
C TYR A 103 1.29 -10.54 -5.66
N LEU A 104 1.01 -11.07 -6.86
CA LEU A 104 1.67 -12.24 -7.42
C LEU A 104 2.33 -11.92 -8.75
N GLN A 105 3.43 -12.61 -9.04
CA GLN A 105 4.24 -12.43 -10.23
C GLN A 105 4.67 -13.78 -10.82
N THR A 106 4.73 -13.91 -12.14
CA THR A 106 5.30 -15.10 -12.81
C THR A 106 6.82 -15.01 -12.89
N ASP A 107 7.48 -16.15 -13.12
CA ASP A 107 8.90 -16.22 -13.49
C ASP A 107 9.90 -15.56 -12.50
N MET A 108 9.48 -15.39 -11.25
CA MET A 108 10.33 -14.84 -10.19
C MET A 108 11.31 -15.89 -9.66
N GLN A 109 12.55 -15.48 -9.44
CA GLN A 109 13.50 -16.25 -8.63
C GLN A 109 13.48 -15.70 -7.20
N PRO A 110 12.89 -16.41 -6.22
CA PRO A 110 12.94 -15.97 -4.83
C PRO A 110 14.40 -15.98 -4.37
N PHE A 111 14.87 -14.82 -3.92
CA PHE A 111 16.21 -14.67 -3.39
C PHE A 111 16.10 -14.70 -1.87
N ALA A 112 16.50 -15.83 -1.26
CA ALA A 112 16.46 -15.97 0.18
C ALA A 112 17.40 -14.94 0.83
N SER A 113 16.81 -13.92 1.46
CA SER A 113 17.51 -13.00 2.34
C SER A 113 16.97 -13.22 3.76
N PRO A 114 17.74 -13.80 4.68
CA PRO A 114 17.33 -13.83 6.08
C PRO A 114 17.19 -12.39 6.58
N GLY A 115 16.03 -12.03 7.14
CA GLY A 115 15.80 -10.70 7.71
C GLY A 115 14.36 -10.19 7.54
N GLU A 116 14.19 -8.88 7.71
CA GLU A 116 12.89 -8.19 7.63
C GLU A 116 12.46 -7.86 6.18
N LEU A 117 13.30 -8.12 5.17
CA LEU A 117 13.03 -7.86 3.76
C LEU A 117 13.08 -9.15 2.94
N HIS A 118 12.12 -9.32 2.03
CA HIS A 118 12.06 -10.39 1.05
C HIS A 118 12.45 -9.85 -0.33
N ALA A 119 13.32 -10.59 -1.03
CA ALA A 119 13.80 -10.22 -2.35
C ALA A 119 13.25 -11.15 -3.43
N PHE A 120 12.86 -10.54 -4.53
CA PHE A 120 12.47 -11.26 -5.73
C PHE A 120 13.18 -10.66 -6.93
N GLN A 121 13.85 -11.51 -7.70
CA GLN A 121 14.67 -11.07 -8.83
C GLN A 121 14.09 -11.55 -10.15
N HIS A 122 14.10 -10.65 -11.13
CA HIS A 122 13.91 -10.94 -12.53
C HIS A 122 14.68 -9.90 -13.36
N ASN A 123 15.22 -10.35 -14.50
CA ASN A 123 16.09 -9.53 -15.35
C ASN A 123 17.21 -8.82 -14.56
N SER A 124 17.33 -7.50 -14.71
CA SER A 124 18.29 -6.67 -14.00
C SER A 124 17.80 -6.09 -12.68
N TYR A 125 16.55 -6.39 -12.28
CA TYR A 125 15.92 -5.76 -11.13
C TYR A 125 15.77 -6.74 -9.96
N THR A 126 16.07 -6.25 -8.76
CA THR A 126 15.74 -6.95 -7.51
C THR A 126 14.71 -6.13 -6.75
N HIS A 127 13.57 -6.74 -6.47
CA HIS A 127 12.44 -6.14 -5.78
C HIS A 127 12.48 -6.53 -4.30
N TRP A 128 12.63 -5.52 -3.43
CA TRP A 128 12.77 -5.70 -2.00
C TRP A 128 11.50 -5.25 -1.28
N TRP A 129 10.80 -6.19 -0.65
CA TRP A 129 9.58 -5.96 0.10
C TRP A 129 9.80 -6.17 1.59
N GLY A 130 9.44 -5.17 2.39
CA GLY A 130 9.37 -5.26 3.85
C GLY A 130 7.93 -5.22 4.32
N GLY A 131 7.56 -6.10 5.24
CA GLY A 131 6.25 -6.10 5.87
C GLY A 131 6.40 -6.27 7.38
N ASP A 132 5.46 -5.69 8.13
CA ASP A 132 5.36 -5.87 9.59
C ASP A 132 6.56 -5.36 10.39
N MET A 133 7.28 -4.34 9.90
CA MET A 133 8.36 -3.74 10.68
C MET A 133 7.77 -3.03 11.91
N THR A 134 8.27 -3.40 13.09
CA THR A 134 7.93 -2.78 14.38
C THR A 134 9.17 -2.24 15.07
N ALA A 135 9.00 -1.25 15.95
CA ALA A 135 10.07 -0.72 16.78
C ALA A 135 9.58 -0.54 18.22
N VAL A 136 10.52 -0.63 19.16
CA VAL A 136 10.28 -0.35 20.57
C VAL A 136 10.77 1.06 20.85
N GLY A 137 9.89 1.93 21.33
CA GLY A 137 10.23 3.31 21.65
C GLY A 137 9.22 3.93 22.60
N ALA A 138 9.61 5.03 23.24
CA ALA A 138 8.78 5.72 24.24
C ALA A 138 7.51 6.33 23.64
N ASP A 139 7.59 6.78 22.39
CA ASP A 139 6.50 7.40 21.63
C ASP A 139 6.61 7.07 20.14
N SER A 140 5.65 7.58 19.36
CA SER A 140 5.58 7.37 17.90
C SER A 140 6.69 8.09 17.12
N GLU A 141 7.31 9.14 17.67
CA GLU A 141 8.45 9.81 17.03
C GLU A 141 9.68 8.90 17.06
N VAL A 142 10.04 8.41 18.25
CA VAL A 142 11.17 7.48 18.43
C VAL A 142 10.97 6.23 17.59
N GLN A 143 9.78 5.61 17.66
CA GLN A 143 9.49 4.40 16.89
C GLN A 143 9.60 4.64 15.38
N THR A 144 9.09 5.77 14.87
CA THR A 144 9.17 6.08 13.44
C THR A 144 10.59 6.32 12.97
N TYR A 145 11.39 7.05 13.76
CA TYR A 145 12.80 7.26 13.47
C TYR A 145 13.56 5.93 13.44
N ASP A 146 13.37 5.07 14.44
CA ASP A 146 14.07 3.79 14.55
C ASP A 146 13.69 2.82 13.42
N LEU A 147 12.40 2.76 13.05
CA LEU A 147 11.91 1.98 11.90
C LEU A 147 12.62 2.38 10.60
N LEU A 148 12.63 3.68 10.32
CA LEU A 148 13.24 4.22 9.11
C LEU A 148 14.77 4.09 9.12
N ASN A 149 15.41 4.28 10.28
CA ASN A 149 16.85 4.16 10.40
C ASN A 149 17.30 2.72 10.18
N ARG A 150 16.60 1.75 10.79
CA ARG A 150 16.84 0.33 10.55
C ARG A 150 16.62 -0.02 9.08
N TYR A 151 15.55 0.46 8.46
CA TYR A 151 15.32 0.22 7.04
C TYR A 151 16.40 0.83 6.15
N ALA A 152 16.84 2.06 6.43
CA ALA A 152 17.95 2.68 5.72
C ALA A 152 19.24 1.85 5.83
N THR A 153 19.56 1.34 7.03
CA THR A 153 20.70 0.44 7.23
C THR A 153 20.57 -0.85 6.41
N LEU A 154 19.39 -1.47 6.38
CA LEU A 154 19.15 -2.67 5.56
C LEU A 154 19.36 -2.41 4.07
N LEU A 155 19.00 -1.23 3.55
CA LEU A 155 19.29 -0.84 2.17
C LEU A 155 20.79 -0.57 1.96
N GLU A 156 21.44 0.15 2.86
CA GLU A 156 22.86 0.51 2.79
C GLU A 156 23.78 -0.73 2.79
N GLU A 157 23.44 -1.74 3.58
CA GLU A 157 24.13 -3.06 3.57
C GLU A 157 24.11 -3.75 2.20
N ARG A 158 23.16 -3.36 1.33
CA ARG A 158 22.98 -3.87 -0.04
C ARG A 158 23.46 -2.87 -1.10
N GLY A 159 24.13 -1.79 -0.71
CA GLY A 159 24.59 -0.75 -1.63
C GLY A 159 23.47 0.15 -2.18
N MET A 160 22.27 0.07 -1.59
CA MET A 160 21.12 0.92 -1.90
C MET A 160 20.98 2.06 -0.87
N ASN A 161 20.07 3.00 -1.12
CA ASN A 161 19.69 4.00 -0.14
C ASN A 161 18.21 4.42 -0.29
N LEU A 162 17.69 5.15 0.70
CA LEU A 162 16.28 5.59 0.68
C LEU A 162 15.95 6.50 -0.50
N LEU A 163 16.86 7.40 -0.87
CA LEU A 163 16.61 8.41 -1.90
C LEU A 163 16.48 7.76 -3.28
N GLU A 164 17.41 6.89 -3.65
CA GLU A 164 17.48 6.36 -5.03
C GLU A 164 16.68 5.06 -5.22
N ASN A 165 16.41 4.30 -4.14
CA ASN A 165 15.86 2.94 -4.28
C ASN A 165 14.50 2.74 -3.61
N CYS A 166 14.13 3.54 -2.59
CA CYS A 166 12.86 3.34 -1.91
C CYS A 166 11.71 3.94 -2.73
N VAL A 167 10.82 3.07 -3.18
CA VAL A 167 9.69 3.43 -4.05
C VAL A 167 8.46 3.79 -3.23
N ARG A 168 8.17 3.01 -2.18
CA ARG A 168 6.92 3.13 -1.43
C ARG A 168 7.09 2.76 0.03
N THR A 169 6.45 3.53 0.91
CA THR A 169 6.32 3.20 2.34
C THR A 169 4.87 3.24 2.78
N TRP A 170 4.51 2.43 3.76
CA TRP A 170 3.23 2.51 4.47
C TRP A 170 3.52 2.61 5.96
N PHE A 171 2.95 3.61 6.61
CA PHE A 171 2.98 3.78 8.06
C PHE A 171 1.60 3.51 8.63
N PHE A 172 1.50 2.54 9.53
CA PHE A 172 0.29 2.28 10.28
C PHE A 172 0.43 2.81 11.69
N VAL A 173 -0.48 3.72 12.04
CA VAL A 173 -0.38 4.55 13.24
C VAL A 173 -1.49 4.18 14.20
N GLN A 174 -1.12 3.60 15.34
CA GLN A 174 -2.09 3.26 16.37
C GLN A 174 -2.65 4.56 16.96
N ASN A 175 -3.97 4.71 17.01
CA ASN A 175 -4.62 5.95 17.47
C ASN A 175 -4.06 7.19 16.73
N VAL A 176 -4.30 7.23 15.42
CA VAL A 176 -3.70 8.21 14.51
C VAL A 176 -3.89 9.66 14.95
N ASP A 177 -5.04 10.02 15.55
CA ASP A 177 -5.34 11.37 16.00
C ASP A 177 -4.41 11.84 17.15
N VAL A 178 -3.77 10.90 17.85
CA VAL A 178 -2.79 11.18 18.92
C VAL A 178 -1.36 11.03 18.40
N ASN A 179 -1.08 9.96 17.65
CA ASN A 179 0.30 9.57 17.36
C ASN A 179 0.83 10.07 16.02
N TYR A 180 0.00 10.61 15.12
CA TYR A 180 0.46 11.01 13.80
C TYR A 180 1.51 12.11 13.82
N ALA A 181 1.41 13.06 14.76
CA ALA A 181 2.40 14.14 14.88
C ALA A 181 3.82 13.59 15.16
N GLY A 182 3.94 12.55 16.00
CA GLY A 182 5.24 11.90 16.26
C GLY A 182 5.79 11.23 15.02
N VAL A 183 4.94 10.53 14.26
CA VAL A 183 5.32 9.93 12.96
C VAL A 183 5.89 10.98 12.01
N VAL A 184 5.23 12.14 11.89
CA VAL A 184 5.69 13.24 11.05
C VAL A 184 7.06 13.75 11.52
N THR A 185 7.25 13.99 12.82
CA THR A 185 8.52 14.49 13.35
C THR A 185 9.66 13.50 13.12
N GLY A 186 9.45 12.22 13.47
CA GLY A 186 10.47 11.17 13.34
C GLY A 186 10.87 10.94 11.88
N ARG A 187 9.88 10.91 10.97
CA ARG A 187 10.11 10.80 9.53
C ARG A 187 10.87 12.00 8.98
N ASN A 188 10.42 13.22 9.28
CA ASN A 188 11.05 14.42 8.74
C ASN A 188 12.51 14.56 9.21
N ARG A 189 12.78 14.20 10.46
CA ARG A 189 14.15 14.15 11.00
C ARG A 189 15.03 13.21 10.20
N LEU A 190 14.60 11.96 10.04
CA LEU A 190 15.41 10.96 9.34
C LEU A 190 15.55 11.27 7.85
N PHE A 191 14.49 11.74 7.20
CA PHE A 191 14.51 12.15 5.80
C PHE A 191 15.57 13.23 5.57
N TRP A 192 15.62 14.25 6.44
CA TRP A 192 16.67 15.26 6.39
C TRP A 192 18.07 14.66 6.54
N GLU A 193 18.29 13.78 7.52
CA GLU A 193 19.57 13.10 7.75
C GLU A 193 20.01 12.22 6.57
N LYS A 194 19.05 11.67 5.81
CA LYS A 194 19.29 10.81 4.63
C LYS A 194 19.22 11.57 3.29
N GLY A 195 19.08 12.90 3.30
CA GLY A 195 19.11 13.73 2.10
C GLY A 195 17.78 13.82 1.32
N LEU A 196 16.68 13.34 1.90
CA LEU A 196 15.34 13.51 1.37
C LEU A 196 14.82 14.88 1.83
N THR A 197 14.78 15.84 0.90
CA THR A 197 14.48 17.25 1.17
C THR A 197 13.63 17.84 0.04
N THR A 198 13.14 19.06 0.22
CA THR A 198 12.42 19.80 -0.84
C THR A 198 13.30 20.16 -2.05
N ALA A 199 14.62 20.05 -1.94
CA ALA A 199 15.55 20.23 -3.07
C ALA A 199 15.84 18.92 -3.83
N THR A 200 15.46 17.78 -3.24
CA THR A 200 15.58 16.45 -3.85
C THR A 200 14.16 15.94 -4.10
N HIS A 201 13.72 14.97 -3.31
CA HIS A 201 12.36 14.46 -3.27
C HIS A 201 12.18 13.66 -1.96
N PHE A 202 10.95 13.24 -1.71
CA PHE A 202 10.58 12.32 -0.65
C PHE A 202 10.17 10.96 -1.23
N ILE A 203 9.53 10.12 -0.41
CA ILE A 203 9.04 8.80 -0.83
C ILE A 203 7.52 8.84 -0.89
N SER A 204 6.91 8.20 -1.90
CA SER A 204 5.46 7.99 -1.91
C SER A 204 5.05 7.21 -0.66
N SER A 205 4.02 7.68 0.04
CA SER A 205 3.74 7.21 1.40
C SER A 205 2.28 7.30 1.78
N THR A 206 1.85 6.38 2.63
CA THR A 206 0.53 6.40 3.26
C THR A 206 0.73 6.33 4.75
N GLY A 207 0.20 7.32 5.47
CA GLY A 207 0.23 7.36 6.93
C GLY A 207 -1.20 7.31 7.44
N ILE A 208 -1.65 6.11 7.82
CA ILE A 208 -3.05 5.82 8.09
C ILE A 208 -3.21 5.11 9.43
N CYS A 209 -4.40 5.17 10.03
CA CYS A 209 -4.67 4.39 11.24
C CYS A 209 -4.52 2.90 10.97
N GLY A 210 -3.85 2.20 11.89
CA GLY A 210 -3.76 0.75 11.92
C GLY A 210 -3.11 0.31 13.22
N ARG A 211 -3.34 -0.94 13.62
CA ARG A 211 -2.89 -1.45 14.92
C ARG A 211 -2.31 -2.86 14.81
N LYS A 212 -1.39 -3.15 15.73
CA LYS A 212 -0.85 -4.49 15.98
C LYS A 212 -1.41 -5.07 17.28
N PRO A 213 -1.24 -6.39 17.53
CA PRO A 213 -1.57 -6.99 18.82
C PRO A 213 -0.85 -6.33 19.99
N ASP A 214 0.42 -5.96 19.79
CA ASP A 214 1.16 -5.18 20.77
C ASP A 214 0.68 -3.72 20.77
N ALA A 215 -0.06 -3.35 21.82
CA ALA A 215 -0.58 -2.01 22.01
C ALA A 215 0.51 -0.94 22.24
N LYS A 216 1.78 -1.33 22.38
CA LYS A 216 2.93 -0.42 22.45
C LYS A 216 3.55 -0.14 21.08
N ALA A 217 3.15 -0.85 20.02
CA ALA A 217 3.55 -0.56 18.65
C ALA A 217 2.72 0.63 18.10
N LEU A 218 3.15 1.83 18.46
CA LEU A 218 2.47 3.09 18.12
C LEU A 218 2.60 3.45 16.64
N ALA A 219 3.72 3.06 16.01
CA ALA A 219 3.96 3.15 14.59
C ALA A 219 4.53 1.83 14.08
N THR A 220 4.08 1.38 12.91
CA THR A 220 4.64 0.23 12.19
C THR A 220 4.76 0.56 10.71
N MET A 221 5.60 -0.18 10.00
CA MET A 221 5.97 0.18 8.63
C MET A 221 6.04 -1.04 7.69
N ASP A 222 5.52 -0.85 6.47
CA ASP A 222 5.84 -1.69 5.32
C ASP A 222 6.62 -0.88 4.29
N THR A 223 7.43 -1.55 3.46
CA THR A 223 8.34 -0.91 2.52
C THR A 223 8.43 -1.66 1.20
N TYR A 224 8.74 -0.90 0.15
CA TYR A 224 9.08 -1.43 -1.16
C TYR A 224 10.22 -0.63 -1.77
N ALA A 225 11.27 -1.32 -2.21
CA ALA A 225 12.41 -0.77 -2.90
C ALA A 225 12.79 -1.60 -4.13
N VAL A 226 13.46 -0.96 -5.08
CA VAL A 226 13.95 -1.61 -6.29
C VAL A 226 15.44 -1.34 -6.46
N GLU A 227 16.20 -2.41 -6.58
CA GLU A 227 17.61 -2.41 -6.95
C GLU A 227 17.73 -2.50 -8.49
N GLY A 228 18.75 -1.85 -9.06
CA GLY A 228 19.02 -1.89 -10.50
C GLY A 228 18.38 -0.76 -11.31
N LEU A 229 17.64 0.16 -10.65
CA LEU A 229 17.13 1.37 -11.29
C LEU A 229 18.26 2.27 -11.79
N LYS A 230 18.11 2.80 -13.00
CA LYS A 230 18.99 3.87 -13.52
C LYS A 230 18.56 5.22 -12.98
N TYR A 231 19.50 6.17 -12.92
CA TYR A 231 19.19 7.56 -12.57
C TYR A 231 18.08 8.11 -13.47
N GLY A 232 17.05 8.69 -12.87
CA GLY A 232 15.88 9.23 -13.56
C GLY A 232 14.84 8.21 -14.03
N GLN A 233 15.04 6.91 -13.80
CA GLN A 233 14.05 5.88 -14.12
C GLN A 233 12.82 5.94 -13.20
N MET A 234 13.04 6.32 -11.94
CA MET A 234 12.00 6.64 -10.97
C MET A 234 11.71 8.14 -11.00
N GLN A 235 10.42 8.48 -11.09
CA GLN A 235 9.94 9.86 -11.20
C GLN A 235 8.73 10.07 -10.29
N PHE A 236 8.41 11.32 -10.00
CA PHE A 236 7.39 11.69 -9.01
C PHE A 236 6.23 12.44 -9.66
N LEU A 237 5.04 12.22 -9.10
CA LEU A 237 3.78 12.79 -9.54
C LEU A 237 3.34 13.85 -8.54
N TYR A 238 2.79 14.95 -9.03
CA TYR A 238 2.45 16.11 -8.19
C TYR A 238 0.99 16.57 -8.35
N ALA A 239 0.45 16.50 -9.56
CA ALA A 239 -0.83 17.03 -10.00
C ALA A 239 -1.05 18.47 -9.51
N SER A 240 -0.10 19.36 -9.78
CA SER A 240 0.01 20.70 -9.17
C SER A 240 -1.20 21.62 -9.38
N ASP A 241 -2.03 21.36 -10.39
CA ASP A 241 -3.30 22.09 -10.58
C ASP A 241 -4.37 21.70 -9.52
N HIS A 242 -4.24 20.52 -8.91
CA HIS A 242 -5.18 19.93 -7.97
C HIS A 242 -4.62 19.84 -6.54
N LEU A 243 -3.32 19.62 -6.42
CA LEU A 243 -2.60 19.30 -5.19
C LEU A 243 -1.38 20.23 -5.06
N ASN A 244 -0.83 20.28 -3.85
CA ASN A 244 0.43 20.98 -3.58
C ASN A 244 1.45 20.05 -2.95
N PRO A 245 2.76 20.40 -3.03
CA PRO A 245 3.81 19.69 -2.32
C PRO A 245 3.45 19.53 -0.84
N THR A 246 3.63 18.31 -0.35
CA THR A 246 3.19 17.93 0.99
C THR A 246 3.92 18.70 2.08
N ALA A 247 5.20 19.01 1.83
CA ALA A 247 6.08 19.74 2.72
C ALA A 247 5.59 21.17 3.01
N GLU A 248 4.80 21.78 2.12
CA GLU A 248 4.25 23.13 2.31
C GLU A 248 3.24 23.21 3.47
N TYR A 249 2.65 22.08 3.87
CA TYR A 249 1.77 21.99 5.03
C TYR A 249 2.34 21.08 6.14
N GLY A 250 3.65 20.83 6.13
CA GLY A 250 4.40 20.28 7.26
C GLY A 250 4.61 18.77 7.28
N VAL A 251 4.27 18.04 6.21
CA VAL A 251 4.48 16.59 6.11
C VAL A 251 5.30 16.23 4.87
N SER A 252 6.18 15.25 4.95
CA SER A 252 7.12 14.94 3.85
C SER A 252 6.84 13.60 3.18
N PHE A 253 6.21 13.62 2.00
CA PHE A 253 6.00 12.47 1.11
C PHE A 253 5.64 12.91 -0.32
N GLU A 254 5.85 12.05 -1.32
CA GLU A 254 5.45 12.35 -2.71
C GLU A 254 3.98 11.96 -2.96
N ARG A 255 3.26 12.68 -3.84
CA ARG A 255 1.84 12.36 -4.12
C ARG A 255 1.67 11.05 -4.88
N GLY A 256 2.65 10.74 -5.71
CA GLY A 256 2.82 9.44 -6.30
C GLY A 256 4.21 9.30 -6.89
N THR A 257 4.56 8.07 -7.23
CA THR A 257 5.82 7.73 -7.89
C THR A 257 5.48 6.87 -9.10
N TYR A 258 6.18 7.06 -10.21
CA TYR A 258 6.17 6.10 -11.30
C TYR A 258 7.57 5.60 -11.63
N ILE A 259 7.65 4.39 -12.17
CA ILE A 259 8.87 3.77 -12.66
C ILE A 259 8.60 3.28 -14.07
N ASP A 260 9.44 3.71 -15.00
CA ASP A 260 9.43 3.19 -16.38
C ASP A 260 10.34 1.96 -16.48
N TYR A 261 9.82 0.88 -17.03
CA TYR A 261 10.58 -0.32 -17.43
C TYR A 261 10.55 -0.46 -18.95
N GLY A 262 11.32 -1.39 -19.50
CA GLY A 262 11.40 -1.65 -20.94
C GLY A 262 10.05 -1.94 -21.61
N ASP A 263 9.14 -2.57 -20.88
CA ASP A 263 7.88 -3.12 -21.37
C ASP A 263 6.62 -2.55 -20.69
N ARG A 264 6.76 -1.82 -19.59
CA ARG A 264 5.63 -1.26 -18.82
C ARG A 264 6.03 -0.06 -17.98
N ARG A 265 5.03 0.60 -17.41
CA ARG A 265 5.17 1.60 -16.36
C ARG A 265 4.38 1.18 -15.13
N HIS A 266 4.98 1.32 -13.96
CA HIS A 266 4.30 1.17 -12.67
C HIS A 266 4.05 2.53 -12.04
N LEU A 267 2.89 2.71 -11.43
CA LEU A 267 2.54 3.89 -10.66
C LEU A 267 2.11 3.47 -9.25
N PHE A 268 2.60 4.20 -8.26
CA PHE A 268 2.30 4.02 -6.85
C PHE A 268 1.71 5.33 -6.33
N ILE A 269 0.39 5.36 -6.12
CA ILE A 269 -0.31 6.55 -5.64
C ILE A 269 -0.32 6.53 -4.11
N SER A 270 0.10 7.64 -3.50
CA SER A 270 0.08 7.84 -2.06
C SER A 270 -1.34 7.92 -1.51
N GLY A 271 -1.50 7.76 -0.19
CA GLY A 271 -2.75 8.06 0.50
C GLY A 271 -3.28 9.43 0.10
N THR A 272 -4.41 9.44 -0.60
CA THR A 272 -4.99 10.64 -1.21
C THR A 272 -6.38 10.85 -0.65
N ALA A 273 -6.61 12.05 -0.12
CA ALA A 273 -7.88 12.47 0.50
C ALA A 273 -8.48 13.68 -0.23
N SER A 274 -9.60 14.20 0.29
CA SER A 274 -10.24 15.42 -0.21
C SER A 274 -9.46 16.68 0.17
N ILE A 275 -8.47 17.03 -0.66
CA ILE A 275 -7.56 18.18 -0.48
C ILE A 275 -7.46 19.01 -1.77
N ASN A 276 -7.11 20.29 -1.65
CA ASN A 276 -6.78 21.18 -2.77
C ASN A 276 -5.29 21.52 -2.83
N ASN A 277 -4.90 22.29 -3.86
CA ASN A 277 -3.55 22.81 -4.08
C ASN A 277 -3.09 23.89 -3.09
N ARG A 278 -3.74 24.00 -1.93
CA ARG A 278 -3.32 24.84 -0.80
C ARG A 278 -3.23 24.05 0.49
N GLY A 279 -3.25 22.72 0.41
CA GLY A 279 -3.23 21.84 1.57
C GLY A 279 -4.50 21.89 2.44
N GLN A 280 -5.62 22.41 1.91
CA GLN A 280 -6.87 22.60 2.66
C GLN A 280 -7.83 21.44 2.39
N VAL A 281 -8.56 21.02 3.44
CA VAL A 281 -9.67 20.07 3.32
C VAL A 281 -10.75 20.67 2.42
N VAL A 282 -11.22 19.92 1.43
CA VAL A 282 -12.32 20.33 0.55
C VAL A 282 -13.58 19.55 0.96
N TYR A 283 -14.73 20.22 0.97
CA TYR A 283 -16.02 19.66 1.37
C TYR A 283 -16.03 19.06 2.80
N PRO A 284 -15.68 19.86 3.84
CA PRO A 284 -15.69 19.39 5.21
C PRO A 284 -17.09 18.90 5.61
N GLY A 285 -17.19 17.68 6.14
CA GLY A 285 -18.45 17.08 6.60
C GLY A 285 -19.34 16.46 5.53
N ASP A 286 -18.96 16.51 4.24
CA ASP A 286 -19.74 15.94 3.14
C ASP A 286 -18.98 14.76 2.52
N ILE A 287 -19.24 13.55 3.03
CA ILE A 287 -18.55 12.32 2.60
C ILE A 287 -18.68 12.09 1.08
N ARG A 288 -19.84 12.35 0.49
CA ARG A 288 -20.06 12.12 -0.96
C ARG A 288 -19.12 12.99 -1.77
N LYS A 289 -19.07 14.29 -1.47
CA LYS A 289 -18.19 15.20 -2.19
C LYS A 289 -16.72 14.98 -1.86
N GLN A 290 -16.38 14.50 -0.67
CA GLN A 290 -15.00 14.11 -0.36
C GLN A 290 -14.54 12.89 -1.18
N VAL A 291 -15.41 11.89 -1.38
CA VAL A 291 -15.13 10.76 -2.29
C VAL A 291 -14.92 11.26 -3.72
N GLU A 292 -15.83 12.10 -4.22
CA GLU A 292 -15.72 12.67 -5.58
C GLU A 292 -14.42 13.46 -5.76
N ARG A 293 -14.06 14.32 -4.81
CA ARG A 293 -12.82 15.10 -4.84
C ARG A 293 -11.57 14.22 -4.72
N MET A 294 -11.61 13.21 -3.87
CA MET A 294 -10.53 12.24 -3.74
C MET A 294 -10.28 11.54 -5.07
N TRP A 295 -11.34 11.09 -5.75
CA TRP A 295 -11.21 10.49 -7.08
C TRP A 295 -10.67 11.45 -8.12
N GLU A 296 -11.11 12.71 -8.13
CA GLU A 296 -10.57 13.75 -9.01
C GLU A 296 -9.05 13.94 -8.80
N ASN A 297 -8.61 13.98 -7.54
CA ASN A 297 -7.18 14.09 -7.20
C ASN A 297 -6.38 12.87 -7.68
N VAL A 298 -6.90 11.65 -7.45
CA VAL A 298 -6.25 10.41 -7.90
C VAL A 298 -6.23 10.33 -9.43
N GLU A 299 -7.30 10.73 -10.11
CA GLU A 299 -7.39 10.79 -11.57
C GLU A 299 -6.34 11.74 -12.16
N ALA A 300 -6.15 12.90 -11.56
CA ALA A 300 -5.13 13.86 -11.98
C ALA A 300 -3.70 13.30 -11.84
N LEU A 301 -3.42 12.59 -10.73
CA LEU A 301 -2.12 11.94 -10.51
C LEU A 301 -1.87 10.80 -11.52
N LEU A 302 -2.87 9.96 -11.74
CA LEU A 302 -2.80 8.89 -12.75
C LEU A 302 -2.56 9.49 -14.13
N ALA A 303 -3.31 10.53 -14.52
CA ALA A 303 -3.19 11.18 -15.82
C ALA A 303 -1.81 11.81 -16.06
N GLU A 304 -1.22 12.45 -15.04
CA GLU A 304 0.17 12.94 -15.11
C GLU A 304 1.16 11.80 -15.37
N GLY A 305 0.93 10.64 -14.76
CA GLY A 305 1.68 9.42 -15.01
C GLY A 305 1.30 8.67 -16.29
N LYS A 306 0.44 9.25 -17.16
CA LYS A 306 -0.11 8.64 -18.38
C LYS A 306 -0.95 7.38 -18.15
N ALA A 307 -1.58 7.28 -16.99
CA ALA A 307 -2.52 6.21 -16.63
C ALA A 307 -3.93 6.76 -16.43
N GLY A 308 -4.92 5.87 -16.37
CA GLY A 308 -6.26 6.16 -15.89
C GLY A 308 -6.76 5.10 -14.90
N PHE A 309 -7.99 5.25 -14.42
CA PHE A 309 -8.59 4.26 -13.50
C PHE A 309 -8.71 2.85 -14.09
N GLY A 310 -8.72 2.71 -15.43
CA GLY A 310 -8.72 1.40 -16.09
C GLY A 310 -7.43 0.59 -15.87
N ASP A 311 -6.34 1.29 -15.59
CA ASP A 311 -5.00 0.75 -15.35
C ASP A 311 -4.74 0.46 -13.86
N VAL A 312 -5.69 0.79 -12.99
CA VAL A 312 -5.57 0.55 -11.54
C VAL A 312 -5.68 -0.94 -11.25
N ALA A 313 -4.68 -1.45 -10.54
CA ALA A 313 -4.52 -2.84 -10.17
C ALA A 313 -5.37 -3.23 -8.95
N HIS A 314 -5.42 -2.35 -7.95
CA HIS A 314 -6.25 -2.51 -6.76
C HIS A 314 -6.46 -1.16 -6.07
N MET A 315 -7.43 -1.09 -5.16
CA MET A 315 -7.69 0.08 -4.33
C MET A 315 -7.80 -0.33 -2.85
N LEU A 316 -7.09 0.39 -1.98
CA LEU A 316 -7.34 0.34 -0.53
C LEU A 316 -8.04 1.64 -0.14
N VAL A 317 -9.23 1.53 0.46
CA VAL A 317 -10.08 2.67 0.81
C VAL A 317 -10.26 2.70 2.33
N TYR A 318 -9.97 3.84 2.92
CA TYR A 318 -9.94 4.04 4.36
C TYR A 318 -11.05 4.99 4.78
N LEU A 319 -11.94 4.54 5.68
CA LEU A 319 -12.99 5.37 6.24
C LEU A 319 -12.72 5.73 7.68
N ARG A 320 -13.00 6.98 8.01
CA ARG A 320 -12.94 7.49 9.39
C ARG A 320 -14.14 7.06 10.22
N ASP A 321 -15.33 7.11 9.65
CA ASP A 321 -16.58 6.68 10.29
C ASP A 321 -17.13 5.44 9.60
N VAL A 322 -17.44 4.41 10.38
CA VAL A 322 -18.02 3.16 9.89
C VAL A 322 -19.42 3.37 9.33
N ALA A 323 -20.14 4.42 9.77
CA ALA A 323 -21.48 4.76 9.31
C ALA A 323 -21.51 5.20 7.84
N ASP A 324 -20.37 5.62 7.27
CA ASP A 324 -20.26 6.06 5.87
C ASP A 324 -20.14 4.87 4.90
N TYR A 325 -19.89 3.65 5.40
CA TYR A 325 -19.57 2.48 4.58
C TYR A 325 -20.59 2.21 3.47
N GLU A 326 -21.88 2.10 3.81
CA GLU A 326 -22.93 1.74 2.83
C GLU A 326 -23.05 2.75 1.70
N LEU A 327 -22.83 4.03 1.99
CA LEU A 327 -22.83 5.07 0.97
C LEU A 327 -21.60 4.95 0.07
N VAL A 328 -20.41 4.87 0.67
CA VAL A 328 -19.15 4.85 -0.07
C VAL A 328 -19.01 3.57 -0.89
N ASN A 329 -19.39 2.42 -0.32
CA ASN A 329 -19.37 1.13 -1.02
C ASN A 329 -20.19 1.19 -2.32
N ARG A 330 -21.42 1.71 -2.28
CA ARG A 330 -22.24 1.89 -3.49
C ARG A 330 -21.58 2.79 -4.53
N MET A 331 -20.99 3.91 -4.11
CA MET A 331 -20.27 4.80 -5.03
C MET A 331 -19.12 4.07 -5.72
N PHE A 332 -18.34 3.28 -4.98
CA PHE A 332 -17.23 2.49 -5.53
C PHE A 332 -17.72 1.35 -6.44
N GLU A 333 -18.77 0.63 -6.07
CA GLU A 333 -19.42 -0.42 -6.89
C GLU A 333 -19.92 0.15 -8.23
N GLU A 334 -20.54 1.33 -8.20
CA GLU A 334 -21.04 2.00 -9.41
C GLU A 334 -19.90 2.46 -10.32
N ARG A 335 -18.82 3.05 -9.76
CA ARG A 335 -17.75 3.68 -10.56
C ARG A 335 -16.67 2.69 -11.02
N PHE A 336 -16.31 1.71 -10.19
CA PHE A 336 -15.20 0.79 -10.49
C PHE A 336 -15.57 -0.68 -10.29
N PRO A 337 -16.63 -1.21 -10.92
CA PRO A 337 -17.17 -2.54 -10.62
C PRO A 337 -16.19 -3.71 -10.81
N ASP A 338 -15.10 -3.51 -11.55
CA ASP A 338 -14.15 -4.55 -11.94
C ASP A 338 -12.71 -4.30 -11.40
N VAL A 339 -12.54 -3.37 -10.44
CA VAL A 339 -11.24 -3.11 -9.80
C VAL A 339 -11.21 -3.77 -8.42
N PRO A 340 -10.23 -4.65 -8.14
CA PRO A 340 -10.04 -5.26 -6.82
C PRO A 340 -9.97 -4.21 -5.71
N ARG A 341 -10.77 -4.34 -4.65
CA ARG A 341 -10.74 -3.34 -3.56
C ARG A 341 -11.13 -3.88 -2.20
N VAL A 342 -10.70 -3.18 -1.16
CA VAL A 342 -11.27 -3.33 0.18
C VAL A 342 -11.51 -1.97 0.81
N ILE A 343 -12.64 -1.84 1.53
CA ILE A 343 -12.97 -0.67 2.34
C ILE A 343 -12.76 -1.04 3.81
N LEU A 344 -11.91 -0.28 4.47
CA LEU A 344 -11.37 -0.58 5.79
C LEU A 344 -11.75 0.54 6.76
N TRP A 345 -12.00 0.17 8.02
CA TRP A 345 -12.06 1.14 9.10
C TRP A 345 -10.64 1.52 9.50
N ALA A 346 -10.25 2.71 9.10
CA ALA A 346 -8.94 3.26 9.37
C ALA A 346 -9.04 4.78 9.32
N PRO A 347 -9.24 5.44 10.48
CA PRO A 347 -9.25 6.90 10.56
C PRO A 347 -8.09 7.56 9.81
N VAL A 348 -8.42 8.56 9.00
CA VAL A 348 -7.47 9.33 8.20
C VAL A 348 -6.69 10.29 9.10
N CYS A 349 -5.42 10.57 8.84
CA CYS A 349 -4.54 11.25 9.79
C CYS A 349 -4.91 12.69 10.21
N ARG A 350 -5.76 13.39 9.44
CA ARG A 350 -6.19 14.75 9.76
C ARG A 350 -7.70 14.80 10.03
N PRO A 351 -8.13 15.37 11.17
CA PRO A 351 -9.55 15.64 11.40
C PRO A 351 -10.14 16.50 10.27
N GLY A 352 -11.31 16.09 9.77
CA GLY A 352 -12.00 16.72 8.64
C GLY A 352 -11.90 15.93 7.34
N TRP A 353 -10.87 15.10 7.15
CA TRP A 353 -10.88 14.06 6.11
C TRP A 353 -11.66 12.85 6.60
N LEU A 354 -12.67 12.47 5.82
CA LEU A 354 -13.58 11.37 6.10
C LEU A 354 -13.19 10.08 5.37
N VAL A 355 -12.52 10.23 4.22
CA VAL A 355 -12.07 9.16 3.35
C VAL A 355 -10.67 9.45 2.81
N GLU A 356 -9.88 8.39 2.67
CA GLU A 356 -8.61 8.38 1.95
C GLU A 356 -8.56 7.11 1.10
N MET A 357 -7.90 7.16 -0.06
CA MET A 357 -7.61 5.95 -0.83
C MET A 357 -6.17 5.95 -1.32
N GLU A 358 -5.67 4.76 -1.58
CA GLU A 358 -4.42 4.54 -2.31
C GLU A 358 -4.62 3.45 -3.37
N CYS A 359 -3.73 3.45 -4.36
CA CYS A 359 -3.74 2.44 -5.41
C CYS A 359 -2.36 2.26 -6.05
N MET A 360 -2.22 1.12 -6.73
CA MET A 360 -1.17 0.89 -7.72
C MET A 360 -1.80 0.80 -9.10
N ALA A 361 -1.10 1.27 -10.13
CA ALA A 361 -1.51 1.14 -11.51
C ALA A 361 -0.37 0.65 -12.40
N LEU A 362 -0.72 -0.02 -13.49
CA LEU A 362 0.22 -0.55 -14.47
C LEU A 362 -0.24 -0.21 -15.87
N VAL A 363 0.63 0.43 -16.64
CA VAL A 363 0.41 0.75 -18.05
C VAL A 363 1.36 -0.12 -18.88
N PRO A 364 0.87 -0.90 -19.86
CA PRO A 364 1.72 -1.75 -20.72
C PRO A 364 2.44 -0.94 -21.82
N GLU A 365 2.84 0.28 -21.49
CA GLU A 365 3.66 1.15 -22.33
C GLU A 365 5.02 1.28 -21.63
N GLY A 366 6.05 0.70 -22.25
CA GLY A 366 7.42 0.72 -21.73
C GLY A 366 8.29 1.81 -22.34
N ASN A 367 9.51 1.92 -21.82
CA ASN A 367 10.56 2.78 -22.33
C ASN A 367 11.76 1.90 -22.75
N PRO A 368 12.08 1.79 -24.06
CA PRO A 368 13.12 0.89 -24.58
C PRO A 368 14.55 1.23 -24.13
N GLU A 369 14.76 2.34 -23.40
CA GLU A 369 16.05 2.67 -22.77
C GLU A 369 16.35 1.86 -21.50
N TYR A 370 15.33 1.19 -20.95
CA TYR A 370 15.41 0.35 -19.76
C TYR A 370 15.21 -1.13 -20.10
N GLU A 371 15.69 -2.02 -19.22
CA GLU A 371 15.39 -3.44 -19.35
C GLU A 371 13.90 -3.68 -19.07
N PRO A 372 13.26 -4.68 -19.71
CA PRO A 372 11.91 -5.10 -19.35
C PRO A 372 11.83 -5.38 -17.85
N PHE A 373 10.63 -5.18 -17.28
CA PHE A 373 10.34 -5.45 -15.88
C PHE A 373 10.90 -6.80 -15.50
#